data_AF-A0A4Q4MWM6-F1
#
_entry.id   AF-A0A4Q4MWM6-F1
#
_cell.length_a   1.000
_cell.length_b   1.000
_cell.length_c   1.000
_cell.angle_alpha   90.00
_cell.angle_beta   90.00
_cell.angle_gamma   90.00
#
_symmetry.space_group_name_H-M   'P 1'
#
loop_
_entity.id
_entity.type
_entity.pdbx_description
1 polymer ?
#
loop_
_entity_poly.entity_id
_entity_poly.type
_entity_poly.pdbx_seq_one_letter_code
_entity_poly.pdbx_strand_id
1 'polypeptide(L)'
;MDFPTRRVAVTAATNHLQLREDNNLNFNSGSLHVITTSTPQRVSGDTATTSSDLHNQDLVDVMAELERYQVDHRAAFAFEMAQRGRVHPLNEDELKHFRKEKDGVFGPSPWDTPNLSTELPFTFSSLPSPASVENAIKNDIGGENHFRFAPSRGSPDDDATAIMHLLDNIQTPTYSDPGAVVHMQSPTFNRAWRWMPGWESEGMLGQSDFLLTVAPAGEVFELEYHDHHFSTTLLTGSKVWLTFPPLQANLDVLRKAYGEMHVANTSRVALGILAELQHGIFIIQKPGQTLLFPPFWSHMIFNTATSVSCGFFIATAAQYLYRIRNMDLWLSLNLFWDSAEEQQNHLENYAAELETHFSTIMTGNFKRFKVANVQNAICREWTKTAQKKETDFENMKEKIGGLLGLIDDEEEREKIDEMFRVVWIEFVQLKRKKKPECRLCHVRIEHMPAGETPDDRLARHVTDVHCNF
;
A
#
# COMPACT_ATOMS: atom_id res chain seq x y z
N MET A 1 -39.10 9.49 -47.70
CA MET A 1 -37.77 8.86 -47.75
C MET A 1 -37.02 9.43 -46.58
N ASP A 2 -37.18 8.78 -45.42
CA ASP A 2 -36.62 9.23 -44.15
C ASP A 2 -35.34 8.46 -43.87
N PHE A 3 -34.25 9.20 -43.68
CA PHE A 3 -32.98 8.65 -43.22
C PHE A 3 -33.00 8.53 -41.70
N PRO A 4 -32.55 7.39 -41.12
CA PRO A 4 -32.59 7.21 -39.68
C PRO A 4 -31.45 8.00 -39.02
N THR A 5 -31.82 8.80 -38.03
CA THR A 5 -30.92 9.49 -37.11
C THR A 5 -30.14 8.46 -36.30
N ARG A 6 -28.86 8.30 -36.65
CA ARG A 6 -27.90 7.49 -35.92
C ARG A 6 -27.67 8.13 -34.55
N ARG A 7 -28.22 7.54 -33.48
CA ARG A 7 -27.87 7.90 -32.10
C ARG A 7 -26.38 7.64 -31.93
N VAL A 8 -25.61 8.71 -31.78
CA VAL A 8 -24.23 8.67 -31.32
C VAL A 8 -24.28 8.20 -29.87
N ALA A 9 -23.67 7.05 -29.60
CA ALA A 9 -23.42 6.60 -28.24
C ALA A 9 -22.48 7.63 -27.60
N VAL A 10 -23.00 8.39 -26.63
CA VAL A 10 -22.18 9.19 -25.74
C VAL A 10 -21.54 8.21 -24.78
N THR A 11 -20.33 7.75 -25.10
CA THR A 11 -19.44 7.11 -24.15
C THR A 11 -19.10 8.15 -23.08
N ALA A 12 -19.78 8.07 -21.93
CA ALA A 12 -19.34 8.74 -20.71
C ALA A 12 -17.99 8.11 -20.34
N ALA A 13 -16.91 8.79 -20.73
CA ALA A 13 -15.57 8.46 -20.33
C ALA A 13 -15.30 9.17 -19.00
N THR A 14 -15.35 8.42 -17.91
CA THR A 14 -14.88 8.86 -16.60
C THR A 14 -14.25 7.67 -15.88
N ASN A 15 -12.90 7.68 -15.85
CA ASN A 15 -11.93 7.38 -14.77
C ASN A 15 -12.24 6.26 -13.71
N HIS A 16 -11.30 5.53 -13.09
CA HIS A 16 -10.16 5.95 -12.25
C HIS A 16 -9.23 4.75 -11.92
N LEU A 17 -8.05 5.00 -11.31
CA LEU A 17 -7.33 4.04 -10.44
C LEU A 17 -8.30 3.52 -9.35
N GLN A 18 -8.92 2.37 -9.58
CA GLN A 18 -10.17 1.99 -8.93
C GLN A 18 -10.01 1.45 -7.50
N LEU A 19 -8.84 0.96 -7.09
CA LEU A 19 -8.64 0.30 -5.79
C LEU A 19 -7.77 1.08 -4.80
N ARG A 20 -7.46 2.35 -5.08
CA ARG A 20 -6.90 3.26 -4.09
C ARG A 20 -7.95 4.24 -3.58
N GLU A 21 -8.20 4.22 -2.27
CA GLU A 21 -8.86 5.29 -1.53
C GLU A 21 -8.09 5.58 -0.25
N ASP A 22 -8.24 6.83 0.18
CA ASP A 22 -8.25 7.30 1.56
C ASP A 22 -6.97 7.18 2.36
N ASN A 23 -6.19 8.26 2.36
CA ASN A 23 -5.27 8.54 3.48
C ASN A 23 -5.98 8.98 4.78
N ASN A 24 -7.30 8.87 4.87
CA ASN A 24 -7.97 8.70 6.18
C ASN A 24 -7.89 7.25 6.66
N LEU A 25 -6.80 6.53 6.34
CA LEU A 25 -6.43 5.36 7.11
C LEU A 25 -6.17 5.87 8.53
N ASN A 26 -7.19 5.80 9.39
CA ASN A 26 -7.00 5.86 10.83
C ASN A 26 -6.19 4.62 11.19
N PHE A 27 -4.87 4.72 11.01
CA PHE A 27 -3.92 3.79 11.56
C PHE A 27 -4.12 3.87 13.06
N ASN A 28 -4.88 2.90 13.60
CA ASN A 28 -5.21 2.85 15.00
C ASN A 28 -3.92 2.62 15.81
N SER A 29 -3.23 3.69 16.15
CA SER A 29 -2.09 3.70 17.07
C SER A 29 -2.51 3.29 18.49
N GLY A 30 -3.80 3.42 18.80
CA GLY A 30 -4.42 3.09 20.09
C GLY A 30 -4.82 1.62 20.32
N SER A 31 -4.71 0.73 19.32
CA SER A 31 -5.04 -0.70 19.48
C SER A 31 -3.82 -1.56 19.86
N LEU A 32 -2.89 -1.00 20.64
CA LEU A 32 -2.19 -1.79 21.66
C LEU A 32 -3.26 -2.27 22.67
N HIS A 33 -4.09 -3.23 22.25
CA HIS A 33 -4.86 -4.02 23.19
C HIS A 33 -3.87 -4.47 24.24
N VAL A 34 -4.10 -4.05 25.48
CA VAL A 34 -3.51 -4.66 26.64
C VAL A 34 -3.91 -6.12 26.55
N ILE A 35 -3.03 -6.94 25.98
CA ILE A 35 -3.17 -8.39 25.93
C ILE A 35 -3.10 -8.82 27.40
N THR A 36 -4.26 -8.96 28.02
CA THR A 36 -4.41 -9.77 29.22
C THR A 36 -4.02 -11.18 28.80
N THR A 37 -2.81 -11.55 29.18
CA THR A 37 -2.23 -12.87 28.97
C THR A 37 -3.14 -13.92 29.57
N SER A 38 -3.92 -14.62 28.77
CA SER A 38 -4.24 -16.01 29.07
C SER A 38 -3.01 -16.83 28.69
N THR A 39 -2.43 -17.48 29.68
CA THR A 39 -1.21 -18.27 29.58
C THR A 39 -1.36 -19.31 28.46
N PRO A 40 -0.54 -19.30 27.39
CA PRO A 40 -0.55 -20.40 26.45
C PRO A 40 0.03 -21.63 27.13
N GLN A 41 -0.70 -22.73 27.09
CA GLN A 41 -0.16 -24.05 27.39
C GLN A 41 1.12 -24.25 26.58
N ARG A 42 2.16 -24.67 27.31
CA ARG A 42 3.51 -24.93 26.84
C ARG A 42 3.47 -26.01 25.75
N VAL A 43 3.36 -25.62 24.49
CA VAL A 43 3.67 -26.50 23.37
C VAL A 43 5.18 -26.52 23.24
N SER A 44 5.73 -27.72 23.45
CA SER A 44 7.14 -28.05 23.32
C SER A 44 7.70 -27.58 21.99
N GLY A 45 8.90 -27.04 22.03
CA GLY A 45 9.64 -26.64 20.84
C GLY A 45 9.91 -27.84 19.96
N ASP A 46 9.19 -27.88 18.84
CA ASP A 46 9.65 -28.54 17.64
C ASP A 46 9.81 -27.44 16.59
N THR A 47 10.96 -27.47 15.94
CA THR A 47 11.33 -26.67 14.78
C THR A 47 10.18 -26.64 13.80
N ALA A 48 9.49 -25.50 13.71
CA ALA A 48 8.54 -25.22 12.65
C ALA A 48 9.32 -25.19 11.33
N THR A 49 9.36 -26.34 10.66
CA THR A 49 9.45 -26.41 9.20
C THR A 49 8.23 -25.68 8.67
N THR A 50 8.39 -24.38 8.44
CA THR A 50 7.45 -23.55 7.69
C THR A 50 7.22 -24.21 6.33
N SER A 51 5.99 -24.68 6.13
CA SER A 51 5.49 -25.26 4.88
C SER A 51 5.76 -24.32 3.70
N SER A 52 6.86 -24.55 2.99
CA SER A 52 7.23 -23.90 1.73
C SER A 52 6.46 -24.45 0.51
N ASP A 53 5.52 -25.37 0.72
CA ASP A 53 4.93 -26.19 -0.35
C ASP A 53 3.69 -25.56 -1.04
N LEU A 54 3.22 -24.38 -0.62
CA LEU A 54 1.91 -23.84 -1.03
C LEU A 54 1.94 -22.78 -2.14
N HIS A 55 3.11 -22.44 -2.68
CA HIS A 55 3.27 -21.25 -3.53
C HIS A 55 3.51 -21.51 -5.01
N ASN A 56 3.63 -22.77 -5.46
CA ASN A 56 4.00 -23.06 -6.85
C ASN A 56 2.77 -23.14 -7.75
N GLN A 57 2.59 -22.12 -8.56
CA GLN A 57 1.60 -22.04 -9.63
C GLN A 57 2.28 -22.32 -10.98
N ASP A 58 1.49 -22.76 -11.95
CA ASP A 58 1.93 -22.91 -13.32
C ASP A 58 1.41 -21.74 -14.17
N LEU A 59 2.26 -21.22 -15.05
CA LEU A 59 1.87 -20.21 -16.02
C LEU A 59 0.77 -20.72 -16.96
N VAL A 60 0.70 -22.03 -17.22
CA VAL A 60 -0.38 -22.64 -18.01
C VAL A 60 -1.75 -22.44 -17.35
N ASP A 61 -1.84 -22.59 -16.03
CA ASP A 61 -3.09 -22.37 -15.30
C ASP A 61 -3.52 -20.90 -15.35
N VAL A 62 -2.55 -19.98 -15.24
CA VAL A 62 -2.79 -18.53 -15.37
C VAL A 62 -3.33 -18.22 -16.77
N MET A 63 -2.69 -18.78 -17.80
CA MET A 63 -3.12 -18.59 -19.18
C MET A 63 -4.54 -19.11 -19.40
N ALA A 64 -4.89 -20.28 -18.85
CA ALA A 64 -6.23 -20.85 -18.94
C ALA A 64 -7.30 -19.99 -18.24
N GLU A 65 -6.95 -19.34 -17.12
CA GLU A 65 -7.81 -18.38 -16.43
C GLU A 65 -8.01 -17.10 -17.28
N LEU A 66 -6.95 -16.55 -17.85
CA LEU A 66 -7.00 -15.33 -18.67
C LEU A 66 -7.63 -15.54 -20.06
N GLU A 67 -7.53 -16.74 -20.64
CA GLU A 67 -8.03 -17.05 -21.99
C GLU A 67 -9.52 -16.73 -22.15
N ARG A 68 -10.31 -16.97 -21.10
CA ARG A 68 -11.76 -16.72 -21.10
C ARG A 68 -12.13 -15.24 -21.16
N TYR A 69 -11.18 -14.35 -20.90
CA TYR A 69 -11.39 -12.91 -20.75
C TYR A 69 -10.65 -12.07 -21.78
N GLN A 70 -10.04 -12.68 -22.80
CA GLN A 70 -9.30 -11.97 -23.86
C GLN A 70 -10.15 -11.02 -24.72
N VAL A 71 -11.48 -10.99 -24.53
CA VAL A 71 -12.32 -9.92 -25.11
C VAL A 71 -11.90 -8.55 -24.58
N ASP A 72 -11.40 -8.49 -23.34
CA ASP A 72 -10.73 -7.31 -22.82
C ASP A 72 -9.28 -7.25 -23.33
N HIS A 73 -8.93 -6.17 -24.03
CA HIS A 73 -7.59 -5.94 -24.58
C HIS A 73 -6.46 -5.96 -23.52
N ARG A 74 -6.75 -5.60 -22.26
CA ARG A 74 -5.78 -5.64 -21.16
C ARG A 74 -5.51 -7.09 -20.76
N ALA A 75 -6.56 -7.91 -20.64
CA ALA A 75 -6.43 -9.34 -20.37
C ALA A 75 -5.75 -10.09 -21.53
N ALA A 76 -6.06 -9.72 -22.78
CA ALA A 76 -5.39 -10.25 -23.97
C ALA A 76 -3.89 -9.91 -23.97
N PHE A 77 -3.51 -8.68 -23.61
CA PHE A 77 -2.12 -8.28 -23.51
C PHE A 77 -1.38 -9.01 -22.37
N ALA A 78 -2.01 -9.15 -21.21
CA ALA A 78 -1.50 -9.93 -20.09
C ALA A 78 -1.25 -11.40 -20.49
N PHE A 79 -2.19 -12.00 -21.22
CA PHE A 79 -2.03 -13.34 -21.80
C PHE A 79 -0.85 -13.42 -22.78
N GLU A 80 -0.69 -12.43 -23.67
CA GLU A 80 0.44 -12.35 -24.61
C GLU A 80 1.79 -12.25 -23.87
N MET A 81 1.85 -11.53 -22.75
CA MET A 81 3.05 -11.46 -21.91
C MET A 81 3.42 -12.83 -21.33
N ALA A 82 2.42 -13.59 -20.82
CA ALA A 82 2.62 -14.97 -20.37
C ALA A 82 3.12 -15.86 -21.52
N GLN A 83 2.44 -15.83 -22.66
CA GLN A 83 2.78 -16.66 -23.82
C GLN A 83 4.21 -16.40 -24.33
N ARG A 84 4.71 -15.16 -24.19
CA ARG A 84 6.07 -14.77 -24.59
C ARG A 84 7.12 -15.00 -23.50
N GLY A 85 6.76 -15.52 -22.33
CA GLY A 85 7.67 -15.72 -21.21
C GLY A 85 8.25 -14.43 -20.65
N ARG A 86 7.52 -13.31 -20.72
CA ARG A 86 7.94 -12.01 -20.17
C ARG A 86 7.67 -11.86 -18.66
N VAL A 87 6.95 -12.83 -18.12
CA VAL A 87 6.44 -12.86 -16.75
C VAL A 87 6.56 -14.28 -16.22
N HIS A 88 6.70 -14.39 -14.92
CA HIS A 88 6.92 -15.63 -14.20
C HIS A 88 5.65 -16.05 -13.48
N PRO A 89 5.39 -17.35 -13.27
CA PRO A 89 4.41 -17.75 -12.28
C PRO A 89 4.93 -17.43 -10.86
N LEU A 90 4.02 -17.32 -9.89
CA LEU A 90 4.41 -17.43 -8.49
C LEU A 90 4.92 -18.86 -8.28
N ASN A 91 6.22 -19.05 -8.19
CA ASN A 91 6.85 -20.35 -7.97
C ASN A 91 8.18 -20.17 -7.27
N GLU A 92 8.32 -20.65 -6.04
CA GLU A 92 9.52 -20.41 -5.22
C GLU A 92 10.76 -21.05 -5.83
N ASP A 93 10.64 -22.18 -6.52
CA ASP A 93 11.78 -22.82 -7.16
C ASP A 93 12.34 -21.98 -8.32
N GLU A 94 11.49 -21.23 -9.00
CA GLU A 94 11.90 -20.26 -10.03
C GLU A 94 12.36 -18.93 -9.40
N LEU A 95 11.61 -18.43 -8.43
CA LEU A 95 11.78 -17.09 -7.88
C LEU A 95 12.95 -16.96 -6.90
N LYS A 96 13.34 -18.03 -6.20
CA LYS A 96 14.46 -17.99 -5.23
C LYS A 96 15.78 -17.53 -5.84
N HIS A 97 15.99 -17.80 -7.13
CA HIS A 97 17.21 -17.40 -7.84
C HIS A 97 17.31 -15.88 -8.08
N PHE A 98 16.17 -15.19 -7.98
CA PHE A 98 16.06 -13.74 -8.12
C PHE A 98 16.15 -12.99 -6.77
N ARG A 99 16.06 -13.68 -5.62
CA ARG A 99 16.28 -13.12 -4.28
C ARG A 99 17.78 -13.06 -3.96
N LYS A 100 18.36 -11.86 -3.95
CA LYS A 100 19.76 -11.64 -3.57
C LYS A 100 19.90 -10.35 -2.78
N GLU A 101 20.80 -10.35 -1.78
CA GLU A 101 21.08 -9.16 -0.95
C GLU A 101 21.69 -8.00 -1.75
N LYS A 102 22.42 -8.32 -2.82
CA LYS A 102 22.97 -7.36 -3.78
C LYS A 102 22.62 -7.82 -5.19
N ASP A 103 22.13 -6.89 -6.01
CA ASP A 103 21.78 -7.11 -7.42
C ASP A 103 20.70 -8.18 -7.65
N GLY A 104 19.90 -8.47 -6.62
CA GLY A 104 18.68 -9.28 -6.73
C GLY A 104 17.53 -8.48 -7.30
N VAL A 105 16.62 -9.15 -7.98
CA VAL A 105 15.35 -8.55 -8.42
C VAL A 105 14.44 -8.31 -7.22
N PHE A 106 14.53 -9.21 -6.25
CA PHE A 106 13.76 -9.17 -5.01
C PHE A 106 14.70 -8.98 -3.82
N GLY A 107 14.20 -8.33 -2.77
CA GLY A 107 14.92 -8.23 -1.51
C GLY A 107 15.20 -9.61 -0.89
N PRO A 108 16.13 -9.68 0.09
CA PRO A 108 16.57 -10.94 0.67
C PRO A 108 15.50 -11.61 1.56
N SER A 109 14.45 -10.89 1.96
CA SER A 109 13.37 -11.40 2.79
C SER A 109 12.27 -12.05 1.95
N PRO A 110 11.64 -13.14 2.39
CA PRO A 110 10.41 -13.64 1.79
C PRO A 110 9.29 -12.59 1.75
N TRP A 111 9.32 -11.64 2.70
CA TRP A 111 8.42 -10.50 2.78
C TRP A 111 8.72 -9.39 1.76
N ASP A 112 9.77 -9.51 0.95
CA ASP A 112 10.11 -8.58 -0.14
C ASP A 112 9.50 -9.04 -1.49
N THR A 113 8.75 -10.14 -1.49
CA THR A 113 8.01 -10.67 -2.65
C THR A 113 6.55 -10.95 -2.29
N PRO A 114 5.63 -10.95 -3.27
CA PRO A 114 4.27 -11.37 -3.05
C PRO A 114 4.19 -12.75 -2.39
N ASN A 115 3.38 -12.88 -1.34
CA ASN A 115 3.18 -14.13 -0.63
C ASN A 115 1.71 -14.53 -0.64
N LEU A 116 1.42 -15.74 -1.11
CA LEU A 116 0.06 -16.29 -1.18
C LEU A 116 -0.11 -17.40 -0.15
N SER A 117 -0.85 -17.13 0.93
CA SER A 117 -1.09 -18.05 2.03
C SER A 117 -2.54 -18.52 2.08
N THR A 118 -2.80 -19.65 2.74
CA THR A 118 -4.15 -20.09 3.14
C THR A 118 -4.47 -19.74 4.60
N GLU A 119 -3.53 -19.10 5.30
CA GLU A 119 -3.76 -18.60 6.65
C GLU A 119 -4.64 -17.36 6.59
N LEU A 120 -5.81 -17.46 7.22
CA LEU A 120 -6.82 -16.42 7.21
C LEU A 120 -6.56 -15.39 8.32
N PRO A 121 -6.63 -14.07 8.03
CA PRO A 121 -6.55 -13.02 9.05
C PRO A 121 -7.86 -12.90 9.86
N PHE A 122 -8.61 -13.99 10.06
CA PHE A 122 -9.94 -13.91 10.66
C PHE A 122 -10.09 -14.89 11.83
N THR A 123 -11.10 -14.62 12.66
CA THR A 123 -11.49 -15.46 13.80
C THR A 123 -12.29 -16.69 13.38
N PHE A 124 -12.86 -16.71 12.17
CA PHE A 124 -13.56 -17.88 11.66
C PHE A 124 -12.55 -18.99 11.29
N SER A 125 -12.87 -20.22 11.68
CA SER A 125 -12.04 -21.40 11.43
C SER A 125 -12.16 -21.94 10.00
N SER A 126 -13.14 -21.46 9.23
CA SER A 126 -13.37 -21.82 7.84
C SER A 126 -14.02 -20.65 7.11
N LEU A 127 -13.82 -20.58 5.80
CA LEU A 127 -14.33 -19.50 4.97
C LEU A 127 -15.87 -19.45 5.02
N PRO A 128 -16.49 -18.26 5.23
CA PRO A 128 -17.94 -18.13 5.19
C PRO A 128 -18.49 -18.51 3.81
N SER A 129 -19.71 -19.05 3.78
CA SER A 129 -20.36 -19.37 2.50
C SER A 129 -20.61 -18.10 1.67
N PRO A 130 -20.66 -18.19 0.32
CA PRO A 130 -20.98 -17.04 -0.53
C PRO A 130 -22.28 -16.31 -0.13
N ALA A 131 -23.33 -17.06 0.24
CA ALA A 131 -24.58 -16.49 0.76
C ALA A 131 -24.40 -15.75 2.10
N SER A 132 -23.53 -16.26 2.98
CA SER A 132 -23.20 -15.57 4.24
C SER A 132 -22.43 -14.29 3.99
N VAL A 133 -21.50 -14.28 3.01
CA VAL A 133 -20.73 -13.12 2.59
C VAL A 133 -21.67 -12.05 1.99
N GLU A 134 -22.56 -12.44 1.09
CA GLU A 134 -23.58 -11.56 0.50
C GLU A 134 -24.46 -10.92 1.59
N ASN A 135 -25.00 -11.72 2.52
CA ASN A 135 -25.83 -11.21 3.61
C ASN A 135 -25.06 -10.24 4.52
N ALA A 136 -23.77 -10.52 4.82
CA ALA A 136 -22.93 -9.63 5.60
C ALA A 136 -22.75 -8.28 4.90
N ILE A 137 -22.44 -8.28 3.60
CA ILE A 137 -22.24 -7.07 2.81
C ILE A 137 -23.52 -6.25 2.70
N LYS A 138 -24.66 -6.87 2.39
CA LYS A 138 -25.95 -6.18 2.31
C LYS A 138 -26.35 -5.50 3.62
N ASN A 139 -26.01 -6.13 4.75
CA ASN A 139 -26.24 -5.54 6.06
C ASN A 139 -25.28 -4.37 6.35
N ASP A 140 -24.03 -4.47 5.90
CA ASP A 140 -23.03 -3.41 6.12
C ASP A 140 -23.27 -2.21 5.20
N ILE A 141 -23.80 -2.39 3.99
CA ILE A 141 -24.09 -1.26 3.08
C ILE A 141 -25.21 -0.34 3.62
N GLY A 142 -26.05 -0.84 4.52
CA GLY A 142 -27.03 0.00 5.21
C GLY A 142 -26.40 0.84 6.32
N GLY A 143 -26.41 2.18 6.18
CA GLY A 143 -26.00 3.10 7.26
C GLY A 143 -25.07 4.22 6.79
N GLU A 144 -24.16 4.65 7.67
CA GLU A 144 -23.16 5.72 7.44
C GLU A 144 -21.86 5.21 6.78
N ASN A 145 -21.85 4.01 6.20
CA ASN A 145 -20.64 3.44 5.60
C ASN A 145 -20.27 4.12 4.29
N HIS A 146 -18.99 4.45 4.13
CA HIS A 146 -18.44 4.95 2.87
C HIS A 146 -18.13 3.78 1.93
N PHE A 147 -18.61 3.88 0.69
CA PHE A 147 -18.28 3.00 -0.42
C PHE A 147 -18.61 3.72 -1.72
N ARG A 148 -17.96 3.31 -2.81
CA ARG A 148 -18.23 3.84 -4.15
C ARG A 148 -18.48 2.73 -5.17
N PHE A 149 -19.29 3.04 -6.17
CA PHE A 149 -19.42 2.24 -7.38
C PHE A 149 -18.50 2.80 -8.45
N ALA A 150 -17.63 1.97 -9.00
CA ALA A 150 -16.62 2.41 -9.95
C ALA A 150 -16.61 1.53 -11.22
N PRO A 151 -16.69 2.13 -12.43
CA PRO A 151 -16.94 3.55 -12.68
C PRO A 151 -18.39 3.94 -12.35
N SER A 152 -18.61 5.19 -11.96
CA SER A 152 -19.97 5.71 -11.73
C SER A 152 -20.79 5.69 -13.03
N ARG A 153 -22.08 5.38 -12.90
CA ARG A 153 -23.09 5.42 -13.96
C ARG A 153 -23.67 6.83 -14.18
N GLY A 154 -23.17 7.82 -13.44
CA GLY A 154 -23.50 9.24 -13.62
C GLY A 154 -24.62 9.74 -12.71
N SER A 155 -25.23 8.87 -11.89
CA SER A 155 -26.15 9.29 -10.83
C SER A 155 -26.08 8.35 -9.62
N PRO A 156 -26.29 8.85 -8.39
CA PRO A 156 -26.32 8.01 -7.19
C PRO A 156 -27.38 6.90 -7.23
N ASP A 157 -28.54 7.15 -7.83
CA ASP A 157 -29.63 6.16 -7.94
C ASP A 157 -29.27 5.02 -8.90
N ASP A 158 -28.62 5.34 -10.03
CA ASP A 158 -28.13 4.33 -10.98
C ASP A 158 -27.00 3.51 -10.39
N ASP A 159 -26.09 4.15 -9.64
CA ASP A 159 -25.01 3.49 -8.90
C ASP A 159 -25.59 2.56 -7.83
N ALA A 160 -26.53 3.03 -7.00
CA ALA A 160 -27.19 2.21 -5.99
C ALA A 160 -27.89 0.99 -6.61
N THR A 161 -28.57 1.16 -7.75
CA THR A 161 -29.19 0.07 -8.49
C THR A 161 -28.15 -0.94 -8.96
N ALA A 162 -27.05 -0.47 -9.55
CA ALA A 162 -25.96 -1.31 -10.03
C ALA A 162 -25.29 -2.11 -8.90
N ILE A 163 -25.08 -1.46 -7.75
CA ILE A 163 -24.57 -2.09 -6.54
C ILE A 163 -25.48 -3.25 -6.14
N MET A 164 -26.79 -3.00 -5.97
CA MET A 164 -27.73 -4.04 -5.55
C MET A 164 -27.74 -5.23 -6.53
N HIS A 165 -27.73 -4.96 -7.84
CA HIS A 165 -27.63 -5.99 -8.86
C HIS A 165 -26.34 -6.82 -8.74
N LEU A 166 -25.19 -6.20 -8.49
CA LEU A 166 -23.92 -6.88 -8.28
C LEU A 166 -23.95 -7.74 -7.02
N LEU A 167 -24.48 -7.20 -5.91
CA LEU A 167 -24.60 -7.93 -4.64
C LEU A 167 -25.52 -9.13 -4.73
N ASP A 168 -26.67 -8.99 -5.41
CA ASP A 168 -27.61 -10.09 -5.69
C ASP A 168 -26.97 -11.21 -6.53
N ASN A 169 -25.83 -10.95 -7.17
CA ASN A 169 -25.13 -11.88 -8.04
C ASN A 169 -23.76 -12.31 -7.53
N ILE A 170 -23.40 -12.04 -6.27
CA ILE A 170 -22.14 -12.54 -5.65
C ILE A 170 -22.00 -14.06 -5.79
N GLN A 171 -23.12 -14.79 -5.71
CA GLN A 171 -23.15 -16.25 -5.84
C GLN A 171 -23.07 -16.74 -7.30
N THR A 172 -23.16 -15.85 -8.28
CA THR A 172 -23.15 -16.16 -9.72
C THR A 172 -21.76 -15.89 -10.28
N PRO A 173 -20.88 -16.91 -10.45
CA PRO A 173 -19.47 -16.68 -10.78
C PRO A 173 -19.25 -16.04 -12.15
N THR A 174 -20.23 -16.10 -13.05
CA THR A 174 -20.16 -15.58 -14.43
C THR A 174 -20.86 -14.23 -14.61
N TYR A 175 -21.37 -13.63 -13.53
CA TYR A 175 -21.97 -12.30 -13.61
C TYR A 175 -20.92 -11.28 -14.05
N SER A 176 -21.21 -10.48 -15.06
CA SER A 176 -20.21 -9.69 -15.80
C SER A 176 -20.72 -8.31 -16.21
N ASP A 177 -21.80 -7.82 -15.59
CA ASP A 177 -22.21 -6.44 -15.83
C ASP A 177 -21.12 -5.49 -15.32
N PRO A 178 -20.73 -4.45 -16.07
CA PRO A 178 -19.59 -3.61 -15.69
C PRO A 178 -19.79 -2.85 -14.38
N GLY A 179 -18.68 -2.69 -13.67
CA GLY A 179 -18.54 -1.87 -12.48
C GLY A 179 -18.46 -2.67 -11.19
N ALA A 180 -17.70 -2.15 -10.24
CA ALA A 180 -17.38 -2.79 -8.97
C ALA A 180 -17.77 -1.90 -7.79
N VAL A 181 -18.10 -2.53 -6.66
CA VAL A 181 -18.06 -1.85 -5.35
C VAL A 181 -16.63 -1.91 -4.86
N VAL A 182 -16.03 -0.76 -4.61
CA VAL A 182 -14.67 -0.66 -4.07
C VAL A 182 -14.72 0.10 -2.75
N HIS A 183 -13.69 -0.12 -1.93
CA HIS A 183 -13.43 0.64 -0.70
C HIS A 183 -14.53 0.59 0.35
N MET A 184 -15.37 -0.43 0.30
CA MET A 184 -16.46 -0.55 1.25
C MET A 184 -15.92 -0.95 2.62
N GLN A 185 -16.13 -0.10 3.61
CA GLN A 185 -15.86 -0.50 4.99
C GLN A 185 -16.84 -1.58 5.43
N SER A 186 -16.34 -2.59 6.14
CA SER A 186 -17.17 -3.65 6.70
C SER A 186 -16.96 -3.80 8.19
N PRO A 187 -17.86 -3.23 9.01
CA PRO A 187 -17.89 -3.49 10.44
C PRO A 187 -17.99 -4.98 10.76
N THR A 188 -18.67 -5.76 9.92
CA THR A 188 -18.80 -7.22 10.13
C THR A 188 -17.46 -7.95 10.00
N PHE A 189 -16.70 -7.71 8.93
CA PHE A 189 -15.40 -8.35 8.76
C PHE A 189 -14.31 -7.73 9.65
N ASN A 190 -14.41 -6.44 9.99
CA ASN A 190 -13.54 -5.81 10.99
C ASN A 190 -13.69 -6.44 12.38
N ARG A 191 -14.92 -6.78 12.80
CA ARG A 191 -15.13 -7.52 14.08
C ARG A 191 -14.62 -8.96 14.02
N ALA A 192 -14.64 -9.57 12.84
CA ALA A 192 -14.12 -10.92 12.63
C ALA A 192 -12.60 -10.94 12.51
N TRP A 193 -11.93 -9.80 12.46
CA TRP A 193 -10.50 -9.70 12.29
C TRP A 193 -9.73 -10.37 13.44
N ARG A 194 -8.66 -11.10 13.08
CA ARG A 194 -7.70 -11.65 14.02
C ARG A 194 -6.30 -11.12 13.68
N TRP A 195 -5.56 -10.74 14.72
CA TRP A 195 -4.15 -10.37 14.59
C TRP A 195 -3.35 -11.48 13.91
N MET A 196 -2.64 -11.14 12.84
CA MET A 196 -1.69 -12.06 12.20
C MET A 196 -0.32 -11.94 12.88
N PRO A 197 0.19 -13.02 13.49
CA PRO A 197 1.51 -13.01 14.11
C PRO A 197 2.62 -12.83 13.05
N GLY A 198 3.68 -12.07 13.36
CA GLY A 198 4.87 -11.95 12.51
C GLY A 198 5.28 -10.52 12.22
N TRP A 199 4.35 -9.57 12.20
CA TRP A 199 4.65 -8.17 11.93
C TRP A 199 5.42 -7.48 13.07
N GLU A 200 5.45 -8.08 14.26
CA GLU A 200 6.23 -7.56 15.38
C GLU A 200 7.74 -7.60 15.12
N SER A 201 8.22 -8.51 14.26
CA SER A 201 9.63 -8.54 13.85
C SER A 201 10.00 -7.51 12.79
N GLU A 202 9.03 -6.85 12.18
CA GLU A 202 9.25 -5.75 11.21
C GLU A 202 9.03 -4.36 11.84
N GLY A 203 8.66 -4.33 13.12
CA GLY A 203 8.38 -3.10 13.85
C GLY A 203 7.10 -2.43 13.37
N MET A 204 5.98 -3.16 13.39
CA MET A 204 4.67 -2.63 13.03
C MET A 204 4.37 -1.28 13.69
N LEU A 205 3.98 -0.32 12.87
CA LEU A 205 3.66 1.05 13.27
C LEU A 205 2.15 1.30 13.30
N GLY A 206 1.43 0.59 12.47
CA GLY A 206 -0.01 0.69 12.39
C GLY A 206 -0.58 -0.28 11.37
N GLN A 207 -1.88 -0.46 11.44
CA GLN A 207 -2.67 -1.10 10.41
C GLN A 207 -3.98 -0.33 10.15
N SER A 208 -4.49 -0.40 8.92
CA SER A 208 -5.84 0.04 8.56
C SER A 208 -6.94 -0.96 8.90
N ASP A 209 -8.17 -0.48 8.86
CA ASP A 209 -9.36 -1.34 8.80
C ASP A 209 -9.41 -2.11 7.46
N PHE A 210 -10.29 -3.14 7.40
CA PHE A 210 -10.55 -3.84 6.16
C PHE A 210 -11.39 -3.00 5.19
N LEU A 211 -10.97 -3.02 3.94
CA LEU A 211 -11.67 -2.49 2.79
C LEU A 211 -12.15 -3.65 1.93
N LEU A 212 -13.46 -3.71 1.68
CA LEU A 212 -14.06 -4.70 0.81
C LEU A 212 -14.09 -4.21 -0.64
N THR A 213 -13.86 -5.17 -1.54
CA THR A 213 -14.09 -5.01 -2.98
C THR A 213 -15.01 -6.13 -3.44
N VAL A 214 -16.11 -5.75 -4.10
CA VAL A 214 -17.00 -6.67 -4.81
C VAL A 214 -16.87 -6.36 -6.30
N ALA A 215 -16.44 -7.35 -7.09
CA ALA A 215 -16.18 -7.16 -8.52
C ALA A 215 -16.85 -8.28 -9.34
N PRO A 216 -17.46 -7.95 -10.48
CA PRO A 216 -18.01 -8.93 -11.41
C PRO A 216 -16.88 -9.67 -12.16
N ALA A 217 -17.22 -10.80 -12.77
CA ALA A 217 -16.33 -11.51 -13.68
C ALA A 217 -16.01 -10.66 -14.91
N GLY A 218 -14.75 -10.67 -15.33
CA GLY A 218 -14.24 -9.86 -16.43
C GLY A 218 -13.87 -8.42 -16.04
N GLU A 219 -14.17 -7.97 -14.83
CA GLU A 219 -13.73 -6.66 -14.35
C GLU A 219 -12.20 -6.65 -14.20
N VAL A 220 -11.57 -5.55 -14.62
CA VAL A 220 -10.11 -5.40 -14.59
C VAL A 220 -9.76 -4.09 -13.91
N PHE A 221 -9.05 -4.19 -12.78
CA PHE A 221 -8.50 -3.05 -12.08
C PHE A 221 -7.15 -2.68 -12.68
N GLU A 222 -6.98 -1.40 -13.01
CA GLU A 222 -5.80 -0.84 -13.65
C GLU A 222 -4.52 -0.98 -12.81
N LEU A 223 -3.37 -0.75 -13.44
CA LEU A 223 -2.08 -0.80 -12.77
C LEU A 223 -1.98 0.25 -11.66
N GLU A 224 -1.77 -0.21 -10.44
CA GLU A 224 -1.62 0.62 -9.24
C GLU A 224 -0.48 0.11 -8.35
N TYR A 225 -0.18 0.82 -7.26
CA TYR A 225 0.73 0.39 -6.20
C TYR A 225 0.30 0.99 -4.86
N HIS A 226 0.84 0.48 -3.76
CA HIS A 226 0.66 1.05 -2.41
C HIS A 226 2.01 1.30 -1.75
N ASP A 227 2.15 2.34 -0.93
CA ASP A 227 3.36 2.62 -0.16
C ASP A 227 3.45 1.86 1.17
N HIS A 228 2.39 1.13 1.54
CA HIS A 228 2.34 0.20 2.66
C HIS A 228 2.36 -1.25 2.17
N HIS A 229 2.53 -2.20 3.09
CA HIS A 229 2.20 -3.58 2.76
C HIS A 229 0.70 -3.68 2.55
N PHE A 230 0.27 -4.39 1.52
CA PHE A 230 -1.14 -4.60 1.21
C PHE A 230 -1.47 -6.09 1.33
N SER A 231 -2.39 -6.44 2.21
CA SER A 231 -2.84 -7.81 2.43
C SER A 231 -4.29 -7.94 1.98
N THR A 232 -4.60 -8.90 1.11
CA THR A 232 -5.94 -9.11 0.58
C THR A 232 -6.36 -10.57 0.66
N THR A 233 -7.51 -10.84 1.30
CA THR A 233 -8.08 -12.18 1.42
C THR A 233 -9.28 -12.31 0.51
N LEU A 234 -9.27 -13.33 -0.35
CA LEU A 234 -10.39 -13.61 -1.25
C LEU A 234 -11.45 -14.45 -0.54
N LEU A 235 -12.64 -13.89 -0.34
CA LEU A 235 -13.77 -14.57 0.30
C LEU A 235 -14.58 -15.40 -0.69
N THR A 236 -14.75 -14.92 -1.92
CA THR A 236 -15.48 -15.63 -2.99
C THR A 236 -14.85 -15.33 -4.35
N GLY A 237 -15.12 -16.17 -5.36
CA GLY A 237 -14.70 -15.94 -6.74
C GLY A 237 -13.27 -16.37 -7.05
N SER A 238 -12.64 -15.73 -8.02
CA SER A 238 -11.28 -16.01 -8.48
C SER A 238 -10.68 -14.76 -9.09
N LYS A 239 -9.39 -14.51 -8.84
CA LYS A 239 -8.65 -13.37 -9.37
C LYS A 239 -7.32 -13.82 -9.95
N VAL A 240 -6.87 -13.15 -11.00
CA VAL A 240 -5.48 -13.21 -11.48
C VAL A 240 -4.84 -11.86 -11.24
N TRP A 241 -3.68 -11.85 -10.62
CA TRP A 241 -2.87 -10.67 -10.35
C TRP A 241 -1.66 -10.69 -11.28
N LEU A 242 -1.41 -9.59 -11.99
CA LEU A 242 -0.14 -9.33 -12.68
C LEU A 242 0.62 -8.29 -11.88
N THR A 243 1.75 -8.65 -11.32
CA THR A 243 2.47 -7.77 -10.38
C THR A 243 3.92 -7.59 -10.77
N PHE A 244 4.50 -6.44 -10.45
CA PHE A 244 5.88 -6.11 -10.79
C PHE A 244 6.64 -5.59 -9.57
N PRO A 245 7.89 -6.04 -9.37
CA PRO A 245 8.72 -5.61 -8.26
C PRO A 245 9.06 -4.12 -8.36
N PRO A 246 9.32 -3.45 -7.23
CA PRO A 246 9.66 -2.04 -7.18
C PRO A 246 11.14 -1.81 -7.51
N LEU A 247 11.61 -2.36 -8.62
CA LEU A 247 12.93 -2.08 -9.17
C LEU A 247 13.01 -0.60 -9.53
N GLN A 248 14.19 0.01 -9.38
CA GLN A 248 14.37 1.42 -9.75
C GLN A 248 13.88 1.69 -11.18
N ALA A 249 14.20 0.82 -12.15
CA ALA A 249 13.72 0.93 -13.52
C ALA A 249 12.19 0.87 -13.64
N ASN A 250 11.52 -0.01 -12.88
CA ASN A 250 10.06 -0.10 -12.87
C ASN A 250 9.43 1.14 -12.22
N LEU A 251 10.01 1.63 -11.12
CA LEU A 251 9.56 2.86 -10.46
C LEU A 251 9.74 4.07 -11.37
N ASP A 252 10.83 4.16 -12.13
CA ASP A 252 11.06 5.25 -13.10
C ASP A 252 10.04 5.21 -14.24
N VAL A 253 9.70 4.02 -14.73
CA VAL A 253 8.61 3.81 -15.70
C VAL A 253 7.27 4.29 -15.12
N LEU A 254 6.95 3.94 -13.86
CA LEU A 254 5.73 4.40 -13.18
C LEU A 254 5.70 5.92 -12.98
N ARG A 255 6.81 6.54 -12.54
CA ARG A 255 6.92 8.00 -12.41
C ARG A 255 6.63 8.71 -13.73
N LYS A 256 7.26 8.23 -14.80
CA LYS A 256 7.06 8.76 -16.15
C LYS A 256 5.58 8.61 -16.58
N ALA A 257 4.99 7.44 -16.35
CA ALA A 257 3.59 7.17 -16.66
C ALA A 257 2.64 8.15 -15.94
N TYR A 258 2.81 8.36 -14.65
CA TYR A 258 1.97 9.30 -13.89
C TYR A 258 2.18 10.75 -14.35
N GLY A 259 3.41 11.14 -14.68
CA GLY A 259 3.67 12.45 -15.29
C GLY A 259 2.95 12.64 -16.63
N GLU A 260 2.98 11.64 -17.51
CA GLU A 260 2.27 11.66 -18.79
C GLU A 260 0.75 11.68 -18.61
N MET A 261 0.23 10.90 -17.66
CA MET A 261 -1.19 10.89 -17.29
C MET A 261 -1.67 12.25 -16.80
N HIS A 262 -0.88 12.91 -15.95
CA HIS A 262 -1.18 14.24 -15.45
C HIS A 262 -1.22 15.27 -16.60
N VAL A 263 -0.19 15.26 -17.47
CA VAL A 263 -0.14 16.15 -18.65
C VAL A 263 -1.30 15.92 -19.61
N ALA A 264 -1.71 14.66 -19.79
CA ALA A 264 -2.83 14.28 -20.65
C ALA A 264 -4.21 14.43 -19.98
N ASN A 265 -4.27 14.82 -18.71
CA ASN A 265 -5.48 14.90 -17.88
C ASN A 265 -6.31 13.60 -17.96
N THR A 266 -5.64 12.46 -17.77
CA THR A 266 -6.27 11.14 -17.80
C THR A 266 -5.85 10.33 -16.58
N SER A 267 -6.75 9.48 -16.09
CA SER A 267 -6.47 8.53 -15.00
C SER A 267 -6.11 7.13 -15.51
N ARG A 268 -5.99 6.95 -16.82
CA ARG A 268 -5.67 5.65 -17.44
C ARG A 268 -4.19 5.52 -17.72
N VAL A 269 -3.59 4.49 -17.13
CA VAL A 269 -2.25 4.05 -17.48
C VAL A 269 -2.29 3.46 -18.89
N ALA A 270 -1.41 3.94 -19.78
CA ALA A 270 -1.31 3.36 -21.12
C ALA A 270 -0.86 1.90 -21.03
N LEU A 271 -1.59 0.99 -21.68
CA LEU A 271 -1.31 -0.46 -21.63
C LEU A 271 0.14 -0.81 -22.04
N GLY A 272 0.76 0.00 -22.92
CA GLY A 272 2.14 -0.16 -23.35
C GLY A 272 3.17 -0.11 -22.20
N ILE A 273 2.83 0.54 -21.08
CA ILE A 273 3.69 0.61 -19.88
C ILE A 273 3.99 -0.79 -19.32
N LEU A 274 3.03 -1.71 -19.38
CA LEU A 274 3.23 -3.09 -18.94
C LEU A 274 4.35 -3.79 -19.73
N ALA A 275 4.62 -3.37 -20.97
CA ALA A 275 5.71 -3.90 -21.78
C ALA A 275 7.10 -3.44 -21.32
N GLU A 276 7.17 -2.30 -20.61
CA GLU A 276 8.40 -1.69 -20.11
C GLU A 276 8.76 -2.20 -18.70
N LEU A 277 7.77 -2.65 -17.93
CA LEU A 277 7.96 -3.21 -16.60
C LEU A 277 8.62 -4.60 -16.67
N GLN A 278 9.58 -4.82 -15.78
CA GLN A 278 10.44 -5.99 -15.75
C GLN A 278 10.07 -6.95 -14.62
N HIS A 279 10.33 -8.24 -14.85
CA HIS A 279 10.19 -9.31 -13.86
C HIS A 279 8.79 -9.45 -13.28
N GLY A 280 7.77 -9.30 -14.12
CA GLY A 280 6.38 -9.46 -13.69
C GLY A 280 6.09 -10.88 -13.20
N ILE A 281 5.19 -11.00 -12.23
CA ILE A 281 4.73 -12.25 -11.65
C ILE A 281 3.22 -12.36 -11.82
N PHE A 282 2.76 -13.50 -12.28
CA PHE A 282 1.34 -13.85 -12.26
C PHE A 282 0.98 -14.67 -11.03
N ILE A 283 -0.16 -14.33 -10.44
CA ILE A 283 -0.68 -14.98 -9.23
C ILE A 283 -2.17 -15.22 -9.39
N ILE A 284 -2.61 -16.47 -9.35
CA ILE A 284 -4.01 -16.85 -9.22
C ILE A 284 -4.35 -16.84 -7.74
N GLN A 285 -5.37 -16.08 -7.35
CA GLN A 285 -5.93 -16.11 -6.01
C GLN A 285 -7.30 -16.80 -6.06
N LYS A 286 -7.46 -17.82 -5.23
CA LYS A 286 -8.69 -18.62 -5.03
C LYS A 286 -9.31 -18.34 -3.65
N PRO A 287 -10.58 -18.69 -3.42
CA PRO A 287 -11.26 -18.41 -2.16
C PRO A 287 -10.52 -19.03 -0.97
N GLY A 288 -10.41 -18.27 0.12
CA GLY A 288 -9.70 -18.67 1.32
C GLY A 288 -8.19 -18.41 1.27
N GLN A 289 -7.68 -17.81 0.19
CA GLN A 289 -6.29 -17.40 0.10
C GLN A 289 -6.10 -15.92 0.42
N THR A 290 -5.04 -15.63 1.17
CA THR A 290 -4.57 -14.29 1.50
C THR A 290 -3.29 -14.00 0.73
N LEU A 291 -3.33 -12.95 -0.07
CA LEU A 291 -2.20 -12.45 -0.85
C LEU A 291 -1.64 -11.20 -0.17
N LEU A 292 -0.35 -11.21 0.10
CA LEU A 292 0.38 -10.08 0.68
C LEU A 292 1.33 -9.49 -0.35
N PHE A 293 1.28 -8.17 -0.52
CA PHE A 293 2.19 -7.37 -1.32
C PHE A 293 3.09 -6.52 -0.43
N PRO A 294 4.40 -6.51 -0.69
CA PRO A 294 5.31 -5.53 -0.10
C PRO A 294 5.06 -4.12 -0.66
N PRO A 295 5.54 -3.06 0.02
CA PRO A 295 5.43 -1.69 -0.46
C PRO A 295 5.99 -1.50 -1.88
N PHE A 296 5.33 -0.63 -2.63
CA PHE A 296 5.64 -0.18 -3.99
C PHE A 296 5.61 -1.24 -5.07
N TRP A 297 5.24 -2.49 -4.75
CA TRP A 297 4.87 -3.44 -5.78
C TRP A 297 3.69 -2.90 -6.56
N SER A 298 3.84 -2.87 -7.89
CA SER A 298 2.73 -2.49 -8.74
C SER A 298 1.95 -3.72 -9.17
N HIS A 299 0.64 -3.61 -9.28
CA HIS A 299 -0.22 -4.72 -9.63
C HIS A 299 -1.42 -4.30 -10.46
N MET A 300 -1.88 -5.23 -11.30
CA MET A 300 -3.10 -5.17 -12.08
C MET A 300 -3.92 -6.43 -11.76
N ILE A 301 -5.24 -6.31 -11.67
CA ILE A 301 -6.11 -7.41 -11.23
C ILE A 301 -7.14 -7.73 -12.31
N PHE A 302 -7.27 -9.01 -12.63
CA PHE A 302 -8.26 -9.56 -13.54
C PHE A 302 -9.21 -10.45 -12.73
N ASN A 303 -10.47 -10.06 -12.60
CA ASN A 303 -11.46 -10.87 -11.89
C ASN A 303 -11.96 -11.97 -12.82
N THR A 304 -11.53 -13.22 -12.61
CA THR A 304 -11.91 -14.37 -13.45
C THR A 304 -13.16 -15.09 -12.95
N ALA A 305 -13.78 -14.57 -11.90
CA ALA A 305 -15.14 -14.86 -11.49
C ALA A 305 -15.66 -13.69 -10.62
N THR A 306 -16.98 -13.55 -10.49
CA THR A 306 -17.58 -12.62 -9.52
C THR A 306 -17.01 -12.89 -8.14
N SER A 307 -16.45 -11.86 -7.51
CA SER A 307 -15.57 -12.02 -6.36
C SER A 307 -15.79 -10.97 -5.28
N VAL A 308 -15.48 -11.37 -4.05
CA VAL A 308 -15.44 -10.51 -2.88
C VAL A 308 -14.08 -10.68 -2.21
N SER A 309 -13.35 -9.59 -1.98
CA SER A 309 -12.07 -9.61 -1.27
C SER A 309 -12.00 -8.56 -0.17
N CYS A 310 -11.40 -8.92 0.97
CA CYS A 310 -11.07 -8.00 2.07
C CYS A 310 -9.59 -7.62 2.00
N GLY A 311 -9.29 -6.36 1.73
CA GLY A 311 -7.95 -5.78 1.75
C GLY A 311 -7.66 -4.98 3.02
N PHE A 312 -6.41 -4.90 3.46
CA PHE A 312 -5.97 -3.97 4.51
C PHE A 312 -4.48 -3.62 4.34
N PHE A 313 -4.06 -2.53 4.96
CA PHE A 313 -2.71 -1.99 4.87
C PHE A 313 -1.95 -2.11 6.18
N ILE A 314 -0.63 -2.31 6.09
CA ILE A 314 0.26 -2.43 7.26
C ILE A 314 1.48 -1.54 7.08
N ALA A 315 1.66 -0.62 8.03
CA ALA A 315 2.83 0.23 8.16
C ALA A 315 3.88 -0.44 9.06
N THR A 316 5.16 -0.40 8.65
CA THR A 316 6.27 -0.99 9.41
C THR A 316 7.47 -0.04 9.49
N ALA A 317 8.19 -0.10 10.60
CA ALA A 317 9.40 0.67 10.82
C ALA A 317 10.51 0.29 9.81
N ALA A 318 10.58 -0.98 9.43
CA ALA A 318 11.55 -1.48 8.46
C ALA A 318 11.44 -0.76 7.10
N GLN A 319 10.22 -0.42 6.66
CA GLN A 319 9.95 0.18 5.35
C GLN A 319 9.85 1.71 5.37
N TYR A 320 9.93 2.35 6.54
CA TYR A 320 9.73 3.79 6.69
C TYR A 320 10.67 4.64 5.80
N LEU A 321 11.98 4.34 5.81
CA LEU A 321 12.94 5.02 4.95
C LEU A 321 12.64 4.85 3.46
N TYR A 322 12.14 3.68 3.08
CA TYR A 322 11.82 3.38 1.68
C TYR A 322 10.59 4.17 1.21
N ARG A 323 9.60 4.35 2.10
CA ARG A 323 8.44 5.22 1.86
C ARG A 323 8.84 6.67 1.61
N ILE A 324 9.70 7.23 2.46
CA ILE A 324 10.15 8.61 2.28
C ILE A 324 10.95 8.78 0.98
N ARG A 325 11.81 7.82 0.63
CA ARG A 325 12.61 7.89 -0.61
C ARG A 325 11.76 7.94 -1.88
N ASN A 326 10.63 7.25 -1.90
CA ASN A 326 9.72 7.14 -3.06
C ASN A 326 8.43 7.95 -2.88
N MET A 327 8.43 8.93 -1.98
CA MET A 327 7.28 9.78 -1.69
C MET A 327 6.82 10.60 -2.91
N ASP A 328 7.73 10.92 -3.81
CA ASP A 328 7.45 11.58 -5.09
C ASP A 328 6.43 10.81 -5.95
N LEU A 329 6.47 9.47 -5.89
CA LEU A 329 5.48 8.64 -6.56
C LEU A 329 4.09 8.85 -5.93
N TRP A 330 4.02 8.88 -4.58
CA TRP A 330 2.77 9.15 -3.86
C TRP A 330 2.22 10.55 -4.20
N LEU A 331 3.08 11.56 -4.19
CA LEU A 331 2.72 12.93 -4.56
C LEU A 331 2.19 13.04 -5.98
N SER A 332 2.79 12.31 -6.93
CA SER A 332 2.32 12.28 -8.32
C SER A 332 0.90 11.73 -8.43
N LEU A 333 0.55 10.75 -7.59
CA LEU A 333 -0.79 10.19 -7.57
C LEU A 333 -1.81 11.11 -6.88
N ASN A 334 -1.39 11.89 -5.89
CA ASN A 334 -2.26 12.85 -5.22
C ASN A 334 -2.88 13.85 -6.21
N LEU A 335 -2.22 14.15 -7.32
CA LEU A 335 -2.71 15.08 -8.34
C LEU A 335 -3.95 14.59 -9.11
N PHE A 336 -4.36 13.33 -8.94
CA PHE A 336 -5.53 12.75 -9.63
C PHE A 336 -6.82 12.80 -8.80
N TRP A 337 -6.81 13.40 -7.61
CA TRP A 337 -8.05 13.70 -6.89
C TRP A 337 -8.82 14.83 -7.58
N ASP A 338 -10.14 14.76 -7.52
CA ASP A 338 -11.04 15.57 -8.33
C ASP A 338 -11.02 17.06 -7.95
N SER A 339 -10.71 17.37 -6.69
CA SER A 339 -10.64 18.74 -6.17
C SER A 339 -9.33 19.04 -5.45
N ALA A 340 -8.91 20.31 -5.49
CA ALA A 340 -7.73 20.77 -4.74
C ALA A 340 -7.91 20.60 -3.21
N GLU A 341 -9.15 20.70 -2.71
CA GLU A 341 -9.47 20.47 -1.30
C GLU A 341 -9.20 19.01 -0.91
N GLU A 342 -9.64 18.04 -1.70
CA GLU A 342 -9.30 16.62 -1.47
C GLU A 342 -7.79 16.38 -1.56
N GLN A 343 -7.11 16.99 -2.53
CA GLN A 343 -5.65 16.90 -2.67
C GLN A 343 -4.93 17.39 -1.40
N GLN A 344 -5.35 18.52 -0.83
CA GLN A 344 -4.78 19.06 0.41
C GLN A 344 -5.11 18.18 1.61
N ASN A 345 -6.38 17.77 1.77
CA ASN A 345 -6.78 16.86 2.86
C ASN A 345 -5.97 15.55 2.85
N HIS A 346 -5.72 14.96 1.67
CA HIS A 346 -4.92 13.75 1.56
C HIS A 346 -3.43 13.98 1.83
N LEU A 347 -2.90 15.14 1.44
CA LEU A 347 -1.53 15.55 1.69
C LEU A 347 -1.27 15.76 3.19
N GLU A 348 -2.16 16.47 3.87
CA GLU A 348 -2.09 16.71 5.32
C GLU A 348 -2.11 15.40 6.10
N ASN A 349 -3.07 14.52 5.79
CA ASN A 349 -3.18 13.20 6.40
C ASN A 349 -1.93 12.35 6.17
N TYR A 350 -1.37 12.38 4.97
CA TYR A 350 -0.14 11.66 4.65
C TYR A 350 1.05 12.18 5.49
N ALA A 351 1.20 13.50 5.58
CA ALA A 351 2.25 14.13 6.36
C ALA A 351 2.13 13.83 7.86
N ALA A 352 0.91 13.89 8.41
CA ALA A 352 0.63 13.53 9.79
C ALA A 352 0.89 12.03 10.07
N GLU A 353 0.57 11.14 9.14
CA GLU A 353 0.87 9.72 9.25
C GLU A 353 2.39 9.48 9.29
N LEU A 354 3.14 10.11 8.38
CA LEU A 354 4.59 10.00 8.34
C LEU A 354 5.26 10.54 9.60
N GLU A 355 4.71 11.61 10.19
CA GLU A 355 5.12 12.13 11.48
C GLU A 355 4.87 11.11 12.58
N THR A 356 3.65 10.57 12.68
CA THR A 356 3.27 9.64 13.74
C THR A 356 4.18 8.40 13.71
N HIS A 357 4.45 7.92 12.50
CA HIS A 357 5.41 6.84 12.25
C HIS A 357 6.84 7.20 12.64
N PHE A 358 7.29 8.41 12.31
CA PHE A 358 8.60 8.91 12.73
C PHE A 358 8.72 8.95 14.26
N SER A 359 7.77 9.59 14.93
CA SER A 359 7.68 9.68 16.39
C SER A 359 7.75 8.29 17.03
N THR A 360 6.95 7.35 16.54
CA THR A 360 6.92 5.97 17.03
C THR A 360 8.27 5.26 16.83
N ILE A 361 8.96 5.45 15.70
CA ILE A 361 10.28 4.84 15.47
C ILE A 361 11.34 5.43 16.41
N MET A 362 11.30 6.74 16.64
CA MET A 362 12.33 7.45 17.38
C MET A 362 12.19 7.28 18.88
N THR A 363 10.96 7.20 19.39
CA THR A 363 10.65 7.06 20.82
C THR A 363 10.31 5.63 21.23
N GLY A 364 9.85 4.80 20.30
CA GLY A 364 9.23 3.50 20.59
C GLY A 364 10.19 2.42 21.07
N ASN A 365 9.66 1.53 21.92
CA ASN A 365 10.32 0.32 22.37
C ASN A 365 9.64 -0.91 21.79
N PHE A 366 10.21 -1.43 20.69
CA PHE A 366 9.68 -2.59 19.99
C PHE A 366 10.20 -3.89 20.62
N LYS A 367 9.28 -4.76 21.08
CA LYS A 367 9.64 -6.00 21.81
C LYS A 367 10.47 -6.99 20.98
N ARG A 368 10.23 -7.07 19.66
CA ARG A 368 10.83 -8.08 18.76
C ARG A 368 11.57 -7.47 17.57
N PHE A 369 11.71 -6.15 17.53
CA PHE A 369 12.35 -5.44 16.42
C PHE A 369 13.50 -4.56 16.91
N LYS A 370 14.65 -4.64 16.24
CA LYS A 370 15.83 -3.84 16.56
C LYS A 370 15.73 -2.44 15.95
N VAL A 371 14.83 -1.63 16.49
CA VAL A 371 14.55 -0.27 16.00
C VAL A 371 15.79 0.63 15.89
N ALA A 372 16.82 0.39 16.72
CA ALA A 372 18.08 1.12 16.67
C ALA A 372 18.74 1.11 15.27
N ASN A 373 18.56 0.05 14.48
CA ASN A 373 19.08 -0.01 13.11
C ASN A 373 18.39 1.01 12.20
N VAL A 374 17.06 1.09 12.29
CA VAL A 374 16.24 2.07 11.55
C VAL A 374 16.55 3.49 12.03
N GLN A 375 16.59 3.74 13.34
CA GLN A 375 16.96 5.04 13.90
C GLN A 375 18.33 5.52 13.37
N ASN A 376 19.31 4.62 13.32
CA ASN A 376 20.63 4.94 12.78
C ASN A 376 20.61 5.22 11.28
N ALA A 377 19.79 4.50 10.52
CA ALA A 377 19.61 4.76 9.09
C ALA A 377 18.93 6.10 8.83
N ILE A 378 17.87 6.44 9.58
CA ILE A 378 17.21 7.75 9.52
C ILE A 378 18.21 8.86 9.84
N CYS A 379 18.98 8.77 10.94
CA CYS A 379 19.98 9.78 11.28
C CYS A 379 20.99 10.02 10.15
N ARG A 380 21.41 8.96 9.45
CA ARG A 380 22.37 9.06 8.33
C ARG A 380 21.75 9.71 7.09
N GLU A 381 20.51 9.35 6.74
CA GLU A 381 19.83 9.90 5.56
C GLU A 381 19.25 11.30 5.80
N TRP A 382 19.04 11.71 7.06
CA TRP A 382 18.54 13.05 7.41
C TRP A 382 19.42 14.19 6.93
N THR A 383 20.75 14.04 7.07
CA THR A 383 21.72 15.11 6.76
C THR A 383 22.67 14.76 5.62
N LYS A 384 22.40 13.67 4.88
CA LYS A 384 23.27 13.18 3.82
C LYS A 384 23.42 14.24 2.74
N THR A 385 24.51 14.99 2.78
CA THR A 385 24.83 15.98 1.76
C THR A 385 25.19 15.21 0.50
N ALA A 386 24.52 15.48 -0.62
CA ALA A 386 24.83 14.88 -1.91
C ALA A 386 26.34 15.02 -2.17
N GLN A 387 27.07 13.90 -2.16
CA GLN A 387 28.47 13.93 -2.55
C GLN A 387 28.51 14.33 -4.01
N LYS A 388 29.19 15.44 -4.32
CA LYS A 388 29.46 15.95 -5.66
C LYS A 388 29.90 14.83 -6.61
N LYS A 389 28.93 14.22 -7.30
CA LYS A 389 28.98 13.70 -8.66
C LYS A 389 27.75 12.83 -8.88
N GLU A 390 26.92 13.31 -9.80
CA GLU A 390 25.84 12.60 -10.48
C GLU A 390 24.60 12.30 -9.62
N THR A 391 23.53 13.03 -9.95
CA THR A 391 22.15 12.98 -9.44
C THR A 391 21.86 13.75 -8.15
N ASP A 392 20.90 14.69 -8.24
CA ASP A 392 20.31 15.46 -7.15
C ASP A 392 19.60 14.52 -6.18
N PHE A 393 20.34 13.91 -5.25
CA PHE A 393 19.70 13.17 -4.17
C PHE A 393 19.25 14.16 -3.09
N GLU A 394 17.95 14.44 -3.08
CA GLU A 394 17.29 15.09 -1.94
C GLU A 394 17.51 14.24 -0.67
N ASN A 395 18.06 14.84 0.37
CA ASN A 395 18.13 14.16 1.67
C ASN A 395 16.75 14.09 2.32
N MET A 396 16.62 13.28 3.37
CA MET A 396 15.32 13.07 4.02
C MET A 396 14.74 14.36 4.63
N LYS A 397 15.60 15.29 5.09
CA LYS A 397 15.17 16.60 5.58
C LYS A 397 14.54 17.43 4.44
N GLU A 398 15.19 17.50 3.28
CA GLU A 398 14.69 18.21 2.10
C GLU A 398 13.38 17.60 1.58
N LYS A 399 13.26 16.27 1.56
CA LYS A 399 12.01 15.61 1.19
C LYS A 399 10.86 15.97 2.12
N ILE A 400 11.07 15.89 3.43
CA ILE A 400 10.03 16.26 4.40
C ILE A 400 9.72 17.75 4.33
N GLY A 401 10.72 18.62 4.20
CA GLY A 401 10.49 20.06 4.02
C GLY A 401 9.71 20.38 2.75
N GLY A 402 10.03 19.70 1.64
CA GLY A 402 9.28 19.80 0.39
C GLY A 402 7.84 19.33 0.54
N LEU A 403 7.59 18.22 1.26
CA LEU A 403 6.24 17.76 1.57
C LEU A 403 5.45 18.80 2.37
N LEU A 404 6.03 19.31 3.46
CA LEU A 404 5.36 20.31 4.31
C LEU A 404 5.15 21.63 3.56
N GLY A 405 6.06 22.00 2.66
CA GLY A 405 5.93 23.18 1.81
C GLY A 405 4.81 23.09 0.77
N LEU A 406 4.24 21.90 0.54
CA LEU A 406 3.07 21.70 -0.33
C LEU A 406 1.73 21.84 0.42
N ILE A 407 1.75 21.87 1.76
CA ILE A 407 0.55 22.05 2.58
C ILE A 407 0.19 23.53 2.60
N ASP A 408 -1.03 23.84 2.13
CA ASP A 408 -1.54 25.21 2.03
C ASP A 408 -1.98 25.76 3.39
N ASP A 409 -2.55 24.93 4.27
CA ASP A 409 -2.92 25.32 5.63
C ASP A 409 -1.67 25.55 6.49
N GLU A 410 -1.39 26.82 6.81
CA GLU A 410 -0.24 27.22 7.59
C GLU A 410 -0.29 26.69 9.04
N GLU A 411 -1.48 26.62 9.66
CA GLU A 411 -1.64 26.13 11.03
C GLU A 411 -1.35 24.63 11.10
N GLU A 412 -1.92 23.84 10.18
CA GLU A 412 -1.68 22.40 10.13
C GLU A 412 -0.22 22.08 9.74
N ARG A 413 0.36 22.83 8.79
CA ARG A 413 1.77 22.73 8.43
C ARG A 413 2.69 22.99 9.62
N GLU A 414 2.49 24.10 10.34
CA GLU A 414 3.31 24.45 11.52
C GLU A 414 3.17 23.41 12.64
N LYS A 415 1.96 22.87 12.84
CA LYS A 415 1.70 21.80 13.78
C LYS A 415 2.48 20.54 13.45
N ILE A 416 2.44 20.06 12.20
CA ILE A 416 3.17 18.86 11.78
C ILE A 416 4.69 19.08 11.85
N ASP A 417 5.18 20.26 11.42
CA ASP A 417 6.59 20.66 11.57
C ASP A 417 7.06 20.59 13.04
N GLU A 418 6.31 21.22 13.95
CA GLU A 418 6.63 21.22 15.38
C GLU A 418 6.72 19.80 15.93
N MET A 419 5.83 18.89 15.52
CA MET A 419 5.86 17.49 15.95
C MET A 419 7.17 16.78 15.52
N PHE A 420 7.59 16.93 14.25
CA PHE A 420 8.90 16.41 13.80
C PHE A 420 10.07 17.01 14.59
N ARG A 421 10.04 18.32 14.84
CA ARG A 421 11.08 19.05 15.58
C ARG A 421 11.18 18.57 17.03
N VAL A 422 10.06 18.44 17.74
CA VAL A 422 10.00 17.96 19.13
C VAL A 422 10.60 16.55 19.22
N VAL A 423 10.18 15.63 18.35
CA VAL A 423 10.70 14.25 18.34
C VAL A 423 12.21 14.21 18.14
N TRP A 424 12.74 15.04 17.24
CA TRP A 424 14.20 15.13 17.04
C TRP A 424 14.92 15.63 18.29
N ILE A 425 14.42 16.70 18.91
CA ILE A 425 15.01 17.26 20.14
C ILE A 425 15.06 16.19 21.23
N GLU A 426 13.92 15.55 21.51
CA GLU A 426 13.81 14.51 22.54
C GLU A 426 14.76 13.33 22.26
N PHE A 427 14.78 12.86 21.02
CA PHE A 427 15.66 11.75 20.61
C PHE A 427 17.14 12.10 20.82
N VAL A 428 17.58 13.27 20.35
CA VAL A 428 19.00 13.65 20.44
C VAL A 428 19.40 13.92 21.90
N GLN A 429 18.54 14.55 22.71
CA GLN A 429 18.75 14.71 24.16
C GLN A 429 18.85 13.37 24.89
N LEU A 430 18.02 12.38 24.51
CA LEU A 430 18.10 11.04 25.06
C LEU A 430 19.44 10.36 24.72
N LYS A 431 19.88 10.44 23.45
CA LYS A 431 21.16 9.84 23.03
C LYS A 431 22.36 10.58 23.60
N ARG A 432 22.24 11.88 23.87
CA ARG A 432 23.27 12.72 24.49
C ARG A 432 23.78 12.16 25.81
N LYS A 433 22.89 11.53 26.60
CA LYS A 433 23.26 10.87 27.87
C LYS A 433 24.36 9.80 27.69
N LYS A 434 24.57 9.31 26.46
CA LYS A 434 25.65 8.37 26.10
C LYS A 434 26.89 9.07 25.51
N LYS A 435 26.72 10.17 24.77
CA LYS A 435 27.82 10.96 24.17
C LYS A 435 27.43 12.44 24.12
N PRO A 436 28.28 13.38 24.56
CA PRO A 436 27.97 14.82 24.58
C PRO A 436 28.10 15.49 23.20
N GLU A 437 27.44 14.93 22.18
CA GLU A 437 27.41 15.39 20.79
C GLU A 437 26.01 15.29 20.19
N CYS A 438 25.73 16.07 19.14
CA CYS A 438 24.53 15.91 18.33
C CYS A 438 24.58 14.57 17.59
N ARG A 439 23.49 13.79 17.65
CA ARG A 439 23.44 12.47 17.01
C ARG A 439 23.37 12.54 15.48
N LEU A 440 22.90 13.65 14.94
CA LEU A 440 22.69 13.86 13.50
C LEU A 440 23.98 14.26 12.78
N CYS A 441 24.74 15.21 13.34
CA CYS A 441 25.93 15.78 12.71
C CYS A 441 27.24 15.58 13.49
N HIS A 442 27.19 14.95 14.67
CA HIS A 442 28.33 14.69 15.55
C HIS A 442 29.06 15.93 16.09
N VAL A 443 28.50 17.14 15.94
CA VAL A 443 29.02 18.35 16.58
C VAL A 443 28.92 18.22 18.09
N ARG A 444 30.00 18.51 18.81
CA ARG A 444 30.02 18.49 20.28
C ARG A 444 29.28 19.68 20.88
N ILE A 445 28.65 19.48 22.03
CA ILE A 445 27.83 20.52 22.69
C ILE A 445 28.65 21.77 23.04
N GLU A 446 29.92 21.59 23.39
CA GLU A 446 30.83 22.69 23.71
C GLU A 446 31.01 23.68 22.55
N HIS A 447 30.83 23.21 21.30
CA HIS A 447 30.93 24.00 20.07
C HIS A 447 29.57 24.53 19.56
N MET A 448 28.47 24.23 20.23
CA MET A 448 27.14 24.74 19.84
C MET A 448 26.92 26.17 20.35
N PRO A 449 25.94 26.93 19.80
CA PRO A 449 25.57 28.25 20.30
C PRO A 449 25.35 28.27 21.82
N ALA A 450 25.56 29.42 22.47
CA ALA A 450 25.40 29.54 23.92
C ALA A 450 23.92 29.38 24.33
N GLY A 451 23.68 28.62 25.39
CA GLY A 451 22.37 28.33 25.99
C GLY A 451 22.53 28.07 27.48
N GLU A 452 21.44 28.14 28.24
CA GLU A 452 21.48 28.08 29.71
C GLU A 452 21.95 26.70 30.19
N THR A 453 21.50 25.63 29.54
CA THR A 453 21.90 24.26 29.81
C THR A 453 22.47 23.56 28.57
N PRO A 454 23.21 22.44 28.74
CA PRO A 454 23.61 21.59 27.62
C PRO A 454 22.42 21.01 26.83
N ASP A 455 21.22 20.90 27.41
CA ASP A 455 20.00 20.49 26.70
C ASP A 455 19.46 21.63 25.82
N ASP A 456 19.49 22.87 26.32
CA ASP A 456 19.04 24.05 25.54
C ASP A 456 19.96 24.33 24.36
N ARG A 457 21.28 24.19 24.55
CA ARG A 457 22.28 24.33 23.47
C ARG A 457 22.01 23.32 22.36
N LEU A 458 21.69 22.09 22.75
CA LEU A 458 21.42 20.99 21.82
C LEU A 458 20.06 21.15 21.12
N ALA A 459 19.01 21.50 21.85
CA ALA A 459 17.68 21.74 21.28
C ALA A 459 17.74 22.86 20.24
N ARG A 460 18.36 24.00 20.57
CA ARG A 460 18.53 25.11 19.63
C ARG A 460 19.34 24.71 18.40
N HIS A 461 20.43 23.96 18.59
CA HIS A 461 21.22 23.45 17.46
C HIS A 461 20.41 22.53 16.54
N VAL A 462 19.59 21.63 17.09
CA VAL A 462 18.73 20.75 16.30
C VAL A 462 17.71 21.57 15.51
N THR A 463 17.04 22.52 16.13
CA THR A 463 16.11 23.43 15.44
C THR A 463 16.81 24.16 14.29
N ASP A 464 17.87 24.90 14.59
CA ASP A 464 18.52 25.81 13.62
C ASP A 464 19.23 25.08 12.47
N VAL A 465 19.73 23.87 12.69
CA VAL A 465 20.54 23.15 11.69
C VAL A 465 19.74 22.05 11.00
N HIS A 466 18.90 21.35 11.75
CA HIS A 466 18.28 20.09 11.30
C HIS A 466 16.79 20.19 11.04
N CYS A 467 16.09 21.21 11.53
CA CYS A 467 14.63 21.38 11.39
C CYS A 467 14.21 22.69 10.71
N ASN A 468 15.13 23.44 10.10
CA ASN A 468 14.74 24.52 9.18
C ASN A 468 14.26 23.90 7.88
N PHE A 469 12.95 23.75 7.73
CA PHE A 469 12.26 23.34 6.50
C PHE A 469 11.95 24.54 5.62
#